data_AF-A0A7C3F6Q8-F1
#
_entry.id   AF-A0A7C3F6Q8-F1
#
_cell.length_a   1.000
_cell.length_b   1.000
_cell.length_c   1.000
_cell.angle_alpha   90.00
_cell.angle_beta   90.00
_cell.angle_gamma   90.00
#
_symmetry.space_group_name_H-M   'P 1'
#
loop_
_entity.id
_entity.type
_entity.pdbx_description
1 polymer ?
#
loop_
_entity_poly.entity_id
_entity_poly.type
_entity_poly.pdbx_seq_one_letter_code
_entity_poly.pdbx_strand_id
1 'polypeptide(L)'
;MSPSSGVEGVSSRLARLREVLASRGLDGAFISRPENRRYLSGFTGSAGWLLITQDEAMLITDFRYWEQAQLEAPQFELIRLTDRMDDLMPDLVRRLGERRIGFEATHITVDEHQRWMADTGPVTWVPEKDLVEPLRAVKDEGEIEAIRRAAELTDAALAYGLS
;
A
#
# COMPACT_ATOMS: atom_id res chain seq x y z
N MET A 1 27.59 8.60 9.00
CA MET A 1 26.57 7.75 9.65
C MET A 1 25.91 6.94 8.55
N SER A 2 26.17 5.64 8.50
CA SER A 2 25.57 4.74 7.51
C SER A 2 24.14 4.39 7.93
N PRO A 3 23.13 4.43 7.05
CA PRO A 3 21.83 3.91 7.39
C PRO A 3 21.88 2.38 7.38
N SER A 4 21.28 1.79 8.42
CA SER A 4 21.24 0.36 8.70
C SER A 4 20.48 -0.43 7.63
N SER A 5 20.94 -1.66 7.43
CA SER A 5 20.28 -2.79 6.78
C SER A 5 18.80 -2.99 7.16
N GLY A 6 17.94 -3.23 6.16
CA GLY A 6 16.79 -4.15 6.30
C GLY A 6 15.36 -3.59 6.39
N VAL A 7 15.05 -2.42 5.82
CA VAL A 7 13.65 -2.00 5.64
C VAL A 7 13.45 -1.41 4.25
N GLU A 8 12.76 -2.12 3.37
CA GLU A 8 12.28 -1.56 2.10
C GLU A 8 11.43 -0.31 2.37
N GLY A 9 11.79 0.82 1.75
CA GLY A 9 11.12 2.10 1.95
C GLY A 9 9.73 2.16 1.31
N VAL A 10 8.88 3.05 1.82
CA VAL A 10 7.51 3.32 1.32
C VAL A 10 7.47 3.47 -0.21
N SER A 11 8.41 4.22 -0.78
CA SER A 11 8.47 4.44 -2.24
C SER A 11 8.63 3.16 -3.05
N SER A 12 9.42 2.18 -2.56
CA SER A 12 9.63 0.90 -3.23
C SER A 12 8.38 0.03 -3.17
N ARG A 13 7.71 0.01 -2.02
CA ARG A 13 6.42 -0.71 -1.86
C ARG A 13 5.33 -0.16 -2.77
N LEU A 14 5.26 1.18 -2.92
CA LEU A 14 4.35 1.82 -3.86
C LEU A 14 4.66 1.48 -5.32
N ALA A 15 5.95 1.44 -5.70
CA ALA A 15 6.36 1.04 -7.04
C ALA A 15 5.92 -0.41 -7.36
N ARG A 16 6.19 -1.35 -6.45
CA ARG A 16 5.77 -2.75 -6.60
C ARG A 16 4.26 -2.91 -6.66
N LEU A 17 3.49 -2.15 -5.86
CA LEU A 17 2.03 -2.14 -5.96
C LEU A 17 1.58 -1.67 -7.35
N ARG A 18 2.17 -0.59 -7.87
CA ARG A 18 1.83 -0.05 -9.19
C ARG A 18 2.10 -1.02 -10.34
N GLU A 19 3.18 -1.80 -10.25
CA GLU A 19 3.45 -2.91 -11.18
C GLU A 19 2.36 -3.99 -11.12
N VAL A 20 1.93 -4.38 -9.91
CA VAL A 20 0.83 -5.33 -9.73
C VAL A 20 -0.46 -4.78 -10.32
N LEU A 21 -0.80 -3.51 -10.08
CA LEU A 21 -1.99 -2.87 -10.64
C LEU A 21 -1.97 -2.87 -12.18
N ALA A 22 -0.85 -2.48 -12.77
CA ALA A 22 -0.67 -2.51 -14.23
C ALA A 22 -0.84 -3.93 -14.79
N SER A 23 -0.24 -4.94 -14.15
CA SER A 23 -0.36 -6.35 -14.58
C SER A 23 -1.80 -6.89 -14.52
N ARG A 24 -2.65 -6.30 -13.68
CA ARG A 24 -4.07 -6.67 -13.51
C ARG A 24 -5.02 -5.77 -14.31
N GLY A 25 -4.52 -4.80 -15.07
CA GLY A 25 -5.35 -3.83 -15.80
C GLY A 25 -6.16 -2.93 -14.87
N LEU A 26 -5.54 -2.51 -13.77
CA LEU A 26 -6.08 -1.57 -12.78
C LEU A 26 -5.29 -0.25 -12.84
N ASP A 27 -6.02 0.85 -12.75
CA ASP A 27 -5.46 2.21 -12.74
C ASP A 27 -5.14 2.70 -11.32
N GLY A 28 -5.66 2.00 -10.32
CA GLY A 28 -5.45 2.31 -8.91
C GLY A 28 -6.02 1.26 -7.96
N ALA A 29 -5.83 1.48 -6.66
CA ALA A 29 -6.32 0.64 -5.59
C ALA A 29 -6.86 1.47 -4.42
N PHE A 30 -7.98 1.02 -3.87
CA PHE A 30 -8.54 1.47 -2.60
C PHE A 30 -8.26 0.43 -1.51
N ILE A 31 -7.42 0.80 -0.56
CA ILE A 31 -6.92 -0.05 0.51
C ILE A 31 -7.66 0.30 1.80
N SER A 32 -8.47 -0.63 2.30
CA SER A 32 -9.27 -0.49 3.52
C SER A 32 -8.68 -1.27 4.70
N ARG A 33 -7.90 -2.32 4.42
CA ARG A 33 -7.34 -3.22 5.42
C ARG A 33 -6.22 -2.54 6.21
N PRO A 34 -6.30 -2.47 7.55
CA PRO A 34 -5.30 -1.79 8.39
C PRO A 34 -3.86 -2.29 8.20
N GLU A 35 -3.67 -3.60 8.02
CA GLU A 35 -2.32 -4.15 7.84
C GLU A 35 -1.70 -3.73 6.51
N ASN A 36 -2.52 -3.63 5.45
CA ASN A 36 -2.06 -3.24 4.12
C ASN A 36 -1.86 -1.72 4.05
N ARG A 37 -2.73 -0.93 4.71
CA ARG A 37 -2.51 0.51 4.93
C ARG A 37 -1.16 0.74 5.59
N ARG A 38 -0.90 0.10 6.73
CA ARG A 38 0.35 0.26 7.48
C ARG A 38 1.56 -0.17 6.66
N TYR A 39 1.49 -1.28 5.94
CA TYR A 39 2.59 -1.76 5.11
C TYR A 39 2.94 -0.76 3.99
N LEU A 40 1.93 -0.27 3.27
CA LEU A 40 2.13 0.59 2.10
C LEU A 40 2.51 2.02 2.47
N SER A 41 1.96 2.58 3.55
CA SER A 41 2.19 3.99 3.91
C SER A 41 3.09 4.23 5.11
N GLY A 42 3.33 3.21 5.94
CA GLY A 42 4.00 3.37 7.23
C GLY A 42 3.08 3.92 8.34
N PHE A 43 1.89 4.43 7.99
CA PHE A 43 0.94 5.01 8.95
C PHE A 43 0.41 3.96 9.93
N THR A 44 0.56 4.24 11.22
CA THR A 44 0.21 3.34 12.32
C THR A 44 -1.12 3.67 12.99
N GLY A 45 -1.81 4.75 12.55
CA GLY A 45 -3.11 5.14 13.06
C GLY A 45 -4.18 4.06 12.81
N SER A 46 -5.22 4.06 13.65
CA SER A 46 -6.23 2.98 13.64
C SER A 46 -7.31 3.16 12.58
N ALA A 47 -7.59 4.40 12.17
CA ALA A 47 -8.63 4.74 11.21
C ALA A 47 -8.03 5.39 9.96
N GLY A 48 -8.48 4.97 8.78
CA GLY A 48 -8.10 5.57 7.51
C GLY A 48 -8.03 4.56 6.36
N TRP A 49 -7.96 5.10 5.14
CA TRP A 49 -7.91 4.35 3.89
C TRP A 49 -6.79 4.90 3.01
N LEU A 50 -6.27 4.08 2.09
CA LEU A 50 -5.41 4.57 1.02
C LEU A 50 -6.15 4.54 -0.30
N LEU A 51 -5.90 5.55 -1.13
CA LEU A 51 -6.26 5.53 -2.54
C LEU A 51 -4.99 5.81 -3.33
N ILE A 52 -4.51 4.80 -4.04
CA ILE A 52 -3.22 4.83 -4.73
C ILE A 52 -3.47 4.61 -6.22
N THR A 53 -3.04 5.54 -7.07
CA THR A 53 -3.04 5.39 -8.52
C THR A 53 -1.61 5.19 -9.03
N GLN A 54 -1.43 5.12 -10.34
CA GLN A 54 -0.10 5.08 -10.96
C GLN A 54 0.77 6.31 -10.63
N ASP A 55 0.14 7.44 -10.34
CA ASP A 55 0.74 8.76 -10.21
C ASP A 55 0.49 9.42 -8.84
N GLU A 56 -0.61 9.08 -8.16
CA GLU A 56 -0.99 9.66 -6.87
C GLU A 56 -0.95 8.61 -5.75
N ALA A 57 -0.76 9.08 -4.52
CA ALA A 57 -0.90 8.29 -3.31
C ALA A 57 -1.57 9.15 -2.24
N MET A 58 -2.81 8.81 -1.88
CA MET A 58 -3.63 9.55 -0.93
C MET A 58 -3.85 8.72 0.34
N LEU A 59 -3.74 9.37 1.50
CA LEU A 59 -4.11 8.81 2.80
C LEU A 59 -5.32 9.59 3.32
N ILE A 60 -6.46 8.91 3.39
CA ILE A 60 -7.70 9.47 3.93
C ILE A 60 -7.76 9.17 5.41
N THR A 61 -7.85 10.19 6.26
CA THR A 61 -7.95 10.03 7.72
C THR A 61 -8.70 11.18 8.38
N ASP A 62 -9.23 10.95 9.58
CA ASP A 62 -9.86 11.99 10.39
C ASP A 62 -8.84 12.81 11.20
N PHE A 63 -9.34 13.88 11.82
CA PHE A 63 -8.53 14.88 12.53
C PHE A 63 -7.70 14.31 13.69
N ARG A 64 -8.12 13.18 14.30
CA ARG A 64 -7.42 12.59 15.47
C ARG A 64 -6.05 12.07 15.09
N TYR A 65 -5.89 11.67 13.83
CA TYR A 65 -4.65 11.11 13.30
C TYR A 65 -3.94 12.03 12.30
N TRP A 66 -4.43 13.26 12.11
CA TRP A 66 -3.94 14.15 11.06
C TRP A 66 -2.45 14.49 11.20
N GLU A 67 -2.02 14.90 12.41
CA GLU A 67 -0.60 15.20 12.68
C GLU A 67 0.28 13.96 12.57
N GLN A 68 -0.21 12.82 13.08
CA GLN A 68 0.49 11.55 12.98
C GLN A 68 0.69 11.14 11.51
N ALA A 69 -0.34 11.27 10.68
CA ALA A 69 -0.28 10.95 9.26
C ALA A 69 0.74 11.82 8.51
N GLN A 70 0.86 13.11 8.84
CA GLN A 70 1.87 13.99 8.23
C GLN A 70 3.29 13.53 8.52
N LEU A 71 3.54 13.01 9.74
CA LEU A 71 4.86 12.56 10.17
C LEU A 71 5.20 11.16 9.64
N GLU A 72 4.24 10.24 9.67
CA GLU A 72 4.48 8.82 9.35
C GLU A 72 4.37 8.51 7.85
N ALA A 73 3.59 9.27 7.09
CA ALA A 73 3.32 9.03 5.67
C ALA A 73 3.58 10.29 4.79
N PRO A 74 4.78 10.90 4.83
CA PRO A 74 5.07 12.15 4.13
C PRO A 74 5.03 12.03 2.59
N GLN A 75 5.03 10.82 2.04
CA GLN A 75 4.86 10.55 0.61
C GLN A 75 3.40 10.59 0.15
N PHE A 76 2.44 10.67 1.08
CA PHE A 76 1.02 10.64 0.78
C PHE A 76 0.43 12.05 0.87
N GLU A 77 -0.44 12.39 -0.08
CA GLU A 77 -1.35 13.51 0.09
C GLU A 77 -2.39 13.15 1.15
N LEU A 78 -2.53 14.00 2.17
CA LEU A 78 -3.54 13.79 3.20
C LEU A 78 -4.89 14.35 2.77
N ILE A 79 -5.90 13.48 2.80
CA ILE A 79 -7.29 13.85 2.56
C ILE A 79 -8.03 13.77 3.87
N ARG A 80 -8.61 14.91 4.30
CA ARG A 80 -9.29 14.98 5.60
C ARG A 80 -10.68 14.40 5.51
N LEU A 81 -10.94 13.38 6.32
CA LEU A 81 -12.29 12.90 6.58
C LEU A 81 -12.92 13.78 7.67
N THR A 82 -13.87 14.62 7.29
CA THR A 82 -14.55 15.55 8.21
C THR A 82 -15.72 14.91 8.95
N ASP A 83 -16.51 14.10 8.25
CA ASP A 83 -17.68 13.44 8.82
C ASP A 83 -17.73 11.96 8.41
N ARG A 84 -18.25 11.66 7.21
CA ARG A 84 -18.36 10.28 6.72
C ARG A 84 -17.66 10.08 5.39
N MET A 85 -17.28 8.83 5.12
CA MET A 85 -16.72 8.45 3.81
C MET A 85 -17.74 8.67 2.70
N ASP A 86 -19.04 8.51 3.00
CA ASP A 86 -20.15 8.79 2.09
C ASP A 86 -20.10 10.20 1.50
N ASP A 87 -19.69 11.18 2.29
CA ASP A 87 -19.66 12.59 1.88
C ASP A 87 -18.43 12.90 1.04
N LEU A 88 -17.33 12.18 1.27
CA LEU A 88 -16.05 12.39 0.60
C LEU A 88 -15.93 11.58 -0.71
N MET A 89 -16.55 10.40 -0.77
CA MET A 89 -16.42 9.48 -1.90
C MET A 89 -16.81 10.10 -3.25
N PRO A 90 -17.89 10.90 -3.38
CA PRO A 90 -18.22 11.57 -4.65
C PRO A 90 -17.10 12.47 -5.18
N ASP A 91 -16.37 13.14 -4.28
CA ASP A 91 -15.27 14.01 -4.66
C ASP A 91 -14.03 13.21 -5.08
N LEU A 92 -13.74 12.11 -4.38
CA LEU A 92 -12.68 11.18 -4.78
C LEU A 92 -12.96 10.56 -6.16
N VAL A 93 -14.19 10.10 -6.39
CA VAL A 93 -14.64 9.54 -7.66
C VAL A 93 -14.49 10.57 -8.80
N ARG A 94 -14.88 11.82 -8.56
CA ARG A 94 -14.73 12.89 -9.55
C ARG A 94 -13.26 13.18 -9.86
N ARG A 95 -12.39 13.16 -8.85
CA ARG A 95 -10.94 13.34 -9.02
C ARG A 95 -10.32 12.20 -9.82
N LEU A 96 -10.76 10.96 -9.56
CA LEU A 96 -10.28 9.78 -10.29
C LEU A 96 -10.68 9.82 -11.76
N GLY A 97 -11.90 10.24 -12.07
CA GLY A 97 -12.44 10.23 -13.43
C GLY A 97 -12.69 8.80 -13.93
N GLU A 98 -12.51 8.56 -15.23
CA GLU A 98 -12.71 7.24 -15.83
C GLU A 98 -11.51 6.33 -15.57
N ARG A 99 -11.64 5.47 -14.55
CA ARG A 99 -10.58 4.58 -14.07
C ARG A 99 -11.12 3.28 -13.52
N ARG A 100 -10.31 2.23 -13.59
CA ARG A 100 -10.54 0.92 -12.97
C ARG A 100 -9.81 0.84 -11.64
N ILE A 101 -10.54 0.87 -10.53
CA ILE A 101 -9.96 0.90 -9.18
C ILE A 101 -10.20 -0.44 -8.49
N GLY A 102 -9.13 -1.14 -8.17
CA GLY A 102 -9.19 -2.35 -7.36
C GLY A 102 -9.55 -2.04 -5.91
N PHE A 103 -10.34 -2.87 -5.25
CA PHE A 103 -10.59 -2.74 -3.81
C PHE A 103 -10.51 -4.10 -3.10
N GLU A 104 -10.19 -4.07 -1.81
CA GLU A 104 -10.01 -5.27 -1.00
C GLU A 104 -11.36 -5.90 -0.63
N ALA A 105 -11.87 -6.76 -1.52
CA ALA A 105 -13.21 -7.34 -1.43
C ALA A 105 -13.41 -8.24 -0.20
N THR A 106 -12.33 -8.66 0.46
CA THR A 106 -12.34 -9.44 1.70
C THR A 106 -12.35 -8.58 2.97
N HIS A 107 -12.29 -7.25 2.84
CA HIS A 107 -12.25 -6.33 3.98
C HIS A 107 -13.33 -5.23 3.93
N ILE A 108 -13.81 -4.88 2.74
CA ILE A 108 -15.01 -4.04 2.58
C ILE A 108 -16.27 -4.85 2.93
N THR A 109 -17.14 -4.27 3.75
CA THR A 109 -18.47 -4.83 4.00
C THR A 109 -19.41 -4.61 2.81
N VAL A 110 -20.48 -5.40 2.72
CA VAL A 110 -21.49 -5.23 1.67
C VAL A 110 -22.17 -3.85 1.75
N ASP A 111 -22.41 -3.33 2.96
CA ASP A 111 -22.98 -1.99 3.18
C ASP A 111 -22.06 -0.90 2.62
N GLU A 112 -20.76 -0.95 2.97
CA GLU A 112 -19.77 0.01 2.47
C GLU A 112 -19.66 -0.03 0.95
N HIS A 113 -19.62 -1.23 0.34
CA HIS A 113 -19.62 -1.36 -1.11
C HIS A 113 -20.85 -0.73 -1.75
N GLN A 114 -22.04 -1.00 -1.22
CA GLN A 114 -23.29 -0.43 -1.75
C GLN A 114 -23.31 1.09 -1.65
N ARG A 115 -22.81 1.65 -0.54
CA ARG A 115 -22.84 3.08 -0.28
C ARG A 115 -21.78 3.85 -1.05
N TRP A 116 -20.60 3.26 -1.24
CA TRP A 116 -19.44 3.99 -1.78
C TRP A 116 -19.11 3.65 -3.22
N MET A 117 -19.50 2.47 -3.72
CA MET A 117 -18.96 1.92 -4.96
C MET A 117 -20.03 1.54 -5.99
N ALA A 118 -21.28 1.30 -5.58
CA ALA A 118 -22.31 0.75 -6.46
C ALA A 118 -22.76 1.68 -7.59
N ASP A 119 -22.77 3.01 -7.39
CA ASP A 119 -23.18 3.98 -8.40
C ASP A 119 -22.27 5.21 -8.39
N THR A 120 -21.06 5.03 -8.93
CA THR A 120 -20.00 6.05 -8.92
C THR A 120 -19.68 6.59 -10.30
N GLY A 121 -20.56 6.41 -11.29
CA GLY A 121 -20.37 6.95 -12.64
C GLY A 121 -19.10 6.42 -13.33
N PRO A 122 -18.08 7.27 -13.58
CA PRO A 122 -16.95 6.90 -14.44
C PRO A 122 -15.96 5.91 -13.80
N VAL A 123 -16.00 5.71 -12.49
CA VAL A 123 -15.09 4.75 -11.82
C VAL A 123 -15.67 3.35 -11.87
N THR A 124 -14.89 2.41 -12.41
CA THR A 124 -15.20 0.97 -12.32
C THR A 124 -14.49 0.37 -11.12
N TRP A 125 -15.25 -0.01 -10.10
CA TRP A 125 -14.72 -0.72 -8.92
C TRP A 125 -14.55 -2.20 -9.22
N VAL A 126 -13.32 -2.69 -9.06
CA VAL A 126 -12.95 -4.08 -9.36
C VAL A 126 -12.65 -4.82 -8.06
N PRO A 127 -13.38 -5.88 -7.71
CA PRO A 127 -13.11 -6.63 -6.49
C PRO A 127 -11.80 -7.41 -6.62
N GLU A 128 -10.86 -7.15 -5.71
CA GLU A 128 -9.58 -7.83 -5.67
C GLU A 128 -9.46 -8.68 -4.40
N LYS A 129 -8.80 -9.84 -4.56
CA LYS A 129 -8.36 -10.70 -3.46
C LYS A 129 -6.84 -10.73 -3.45
N ASP A 130 -6.26 -10.63 -2.26
CA ASP A 130 -4.82 -10.73 -2.04
C ASP A 130 -4.01 -9.75 -2.91
N LEU A 131 -4.42 -8.47 -2.94
CA LEU A 131 -3.77 -7.44 -3.76
C LEU A 131 -2.40 -7.04 -3.20
N VAL A 132 -2.29 -6.97 -1.88
CA VAL A 132 -1.11 -6.46 -1.16
C VAL A 132 -0.41 -7.58 -0.39
N GLU A 133 -1.14 -8.63 -0.02
CA GLU A 133 -0.68 -9.77 0.75
C GLU A 133 0.55 -10.46 0.12
N PRO A 134 0.61 -10.72 -1.21
CA PRO A 134 1.80 -11.27 -1.84
C PRO A 134 3.00 -10.33 -1.74
N LEU A 135 2.78 -9.01 -1.82
CA LEU A 135 3.85 -8.01 -1.72
C LEU A 135 4.51 -8.05 -0.34
N ARG A 136 3.70 -8.29 0.71
CA ARG A 136 4.13 -8.43 2.10
C ARG A 136 4.84 -9.75 2.40
N ALA A 137 4.61 -10.78 1.59
CA ALA A 137 5.23 -12.09 1.73
C ALA A 137 6.62 -12.16 1.08
N VAL A 138 6.87 -11.34 0.05
CA VAL A 138 8.19 -11.20 -0.55
C VAL A 138 9.07 -10.40 0.41
N LYS A 139 9.98 -11.13 1.07
CA LYS A 139 11.06 -10.57 1.89
C LYS A 139 11.97 -9.66 1.07
N ASP A 140 12.42 -8.57 1.69
CA ASP A 140 13.31 -7.56 1.12
C ASP A 140 14.48 -8.21 0.38
N GLU A 141 14.78 -7.75 -0.84
CA GLU A 141 15.93 -8.22 -1.65
C GLU A 141 17.28 -8.10 -0.89
N GLY A 142 17.34 -7.28 0.15
CA GLY A 142 18.46 -7.24 1.10
C GLY A 142 18.66 -8.52 1.93
N GLU A 143 17.61 -9.32 2.16
CA GLU A 143 17.70 -10.62 2.84
C GLU A 143 18.31 -11.69 1.91
N ILE A 144 18.00 -11.67 0.62
CA ILE A 144 18.59 -12.60 -0.36
C ILE A 144 20.09 -12.32 -0.53
N GLU A 145 20.47 -11.05 -0.62
CA GLU A 145 21.87 -10.65 -0.71
C GLU A 145 22.65 -10.92 0.59
N ALA A 146 22.02 -10.75 1.76
CA ALA A 146 22.62 -11.13 3.05
C ALA A 146 22.78 -12.65 3.21
N ILE A 147 21.82 -13.45 2.73
CA ILE A 147 21.93 -14.92 2.69
C ILE A 147 23.04 -15.34 1.72
N ARG A 148 23.17 -14.67 0.56
CA ARG A 148 24.24 -14.94 -0.42
C ARG A 148 25.63 -14.65 0.15
N ARG A 149 25.81 -13.49 0.81
CA ARG A 149 27.08 -13.13 1.47
C ARG A 149 27.40 -14.02 2.68
N ALA A 150 26.39 -14.45 3.43
CA ALA A 150 26.58 -15.39 4.54
C ALA A 150 27.00 -16.79 4.04
N ALA A 151 26.45 -17.24 2.90
CA ALA A 151 26.88 -18.48 2.25
C ALA A 151 28.33 -18.39 1.73
N GLU A 152 28.72 -17.28 1.09
CA GLU A 152 30.10 -17.04 0.62
C GLU A 152 31.14 -17.01 1.76
N LEU A 153 30.80 -16.43 2.91
CA LEU A 153 31.66 -16.43 4.10
C LEU A 153 31.80 -17.83 4.73
N THR A 154 30.78 -18.68 4.60
CA THR A 154 30.81 -20.05 5.12
C THR A 154 31.67 -20.97 4.24
N ASP A 155 31.60 -20.81 2.92
CA ASP A 155 32.45 -21.54 1.97
C ASP A 155 33.94 -21.15 2.10
N ALA A 156 34.23 -19.88 2.39
CA ALA A 156 35.60 -19.42 2.66
C ALA A 156 36.17 -19.99 3.98
N ALA A 157 35.33 -20.19 5.00
CA ALA A 157 35.75 -20.81 6.26
C ALA A 157 35.98 -22.33 6.12
N LEU A 158 35.23 -23.01 5.26
CA LEU A 158 35.40 -24.44 4.94
C LEU A 158 36.66 -24.69 4.10
N ALA A 159 37.02 -23.78 3.19
CA ALA A 159 38.22 -23.88 2.37
C ALA A 159 39.53 -23.70 3.18
N TYR A 160 39.51 -22.94 4.28
CA TYR A 160 40.68 -22.75 5.15
C TYR A 160 40.86 -23.88 6.19
N GLY A 161 39.80 -24.66 6.47
CA GLY A 161 39.85 -25.81 7.38
C GLY A 161 40.31 -27.13 6.75
N LEU A 162 40.58 -27.14 5.44
CA LEU A 162 40.97 -28.32 4.65
C LEU A 162 42.35 -28.18 3.96
N SER A 163 43.13 -27.14 4.28
CA SER A 163 44.52 -26.96 3.85
C SER A 163 45.52 -27.25 4.95
#